data_AF-A0A434WH25-F1
#
_entry.id   AF-A0A434WH25-F1
#
_cell.length_a   1.000
_cell.length_b   1.000
_cell.length_c   1.000
_cell.angle_alpha   90.00
_cell.angle_beta   90.00
_cell.angle_gamma   90.00
#
_symmetry.space_group_name_H-M   'P 1'
#
loop_
_entity.id
_entity.type
_entity.pdbx_description
1 polymer ?
#
loop_
_entity_poly.entity_id
_entity_poly.type
_entity_poly.pdbx_seq_one_letter_code
_entity_poly.pdbx_strand_id
1 'polypeptide(L)'
;MTREVDELTASPEAKQAILETLASLYPWIRPYYSRPIRDYASRLFEAPATKVSPDIRRHALTKLLDAIKKAGKRNGLPVEIIAKICREFDEFRVLQTGPHLLLLMAPEAFYTHVFSLVGLAANGCSTYLSYAVSTVSLAEKARKGPGWLTVGGKPFNVFGLSRSRMIGYNLLTGPGSYRFELVPAESATGGDPLNLLRSLLPTGQFERPSQAIKAANLGLWPKLFGDHFAFLQIDDEDVADLVADHLSEENSWLRSRLVENPTVASTILAEIERLANGPWSGWLARGTDFFWLYENGRRLALRLEAGELINQATGVKVGRFAVPHIIERLADRTLVPNLLVMFLVLSILPGVRALGGSHQPVYFPLMRYVVHRALEAAGIDADLRRALASDDVPGAWGHRVIECDDEPFGLLRNGGTAGTSDLINRFGDLPLSEASGSMRSFVSDASWHELRGRLQEETVSRTDAEWAFS
;
A
#
# COMPACT_ATOMS: atom_id res chain seq x y z
N MET A 1 31.68 15.06 16.09
CA MET A 1 30.79 16.22 16.31
C MET A 1 29.47 15.93 15.64
N THR A 2 28.54 15.49 16.47
CA THR A 2 27.22 14.96 16.15
C THR A 2 26.30 16.12 15.79
N ARG A 3 25.78 16.13 14.56
CA ARG A 3 24.65 16.97 14.19
C ARG A 3 23.41 16.17 14.57
N GLU A 4 22.96 16.35 15.81
CA GLU A 4 21.58 16.06 16.17
C GLU A 4 20.71 16.88 15.21
N VAL A 5 19.94 16.18 14.41
CA VAL A 5 18.91 16.79 13.57
C VAL A 5 17.82 17.19 14.53
N ASP A 6 17.69 18.48 14.77
CA ASP A 6 16.52 19.09 15.43
C ASP A 6 15.27 18.42 14.88
N GLU A 7 14.50 17.77 15.77
CA GLU A 7 13.12 17.40 15.51
C GLU A 7 12.33 18.71 15.37
N LEU A 8 12.33 19.27 14.16
CA LEU A 8 11.49 20.39 13.79
C LEU A 8 10.03 19.95 13.97
N THR A 9 9.41 20.37 15.07
CA THR A 9 7.96 20.48 15.15
C THR A 9 7.49 21.25 13.92
N ALA A 10 6.75 20.59 13.03
CA ALA A 10 6.18 21.23 11.85
C ALA A 10 5.37 22.45 12.31
N SER A 11 5.68 23.63 11.77
CA SER A 11 4.97 24.84 12.14
C SER A 11 3.52 24.75 11.62
N PRO A 12 2.53 25.36 12.31
CA PRO A 12 1.15 25.43 11.83
C PRO A 12 1.03 25.93 10.39
N GLU A 13 1.90 26.85 9.99
CA GLU A 13 1.98 27.41 8.63
C GLU A 13 2.41 26.36 7.60
N ALA A 14 3.35 25.48 7.95
CA ALA A 14 3.82 24.42 7.07
C ALA A 14 2.71 23.39 6.81
N LYS A 15 1.95 23.02 7.84
CA LYS A 15 0.76 22.18 7.69
C LYS A 15 -0.31 22.83 6.83
N GLN A 16 -0.63 24.10 7.07
CA GLN A 16 -1.62 24.81 6.26
C GLN A 16 -1.21 24.85 4.78
N ALA A 17 0.08 25.08 4.50
CA ALA A 17 0.59 25.05 3.13
C ALA A 17 0.39 23.68 2.44
N ILE A 18 0.57 22.57 3.15
CA ILE A 18 0.29 21.23 2.62
C ILE A 18 -1.20 21.04 2.36
N LEU A 19 -2.06 21.43 3.29
CA LEU A 19 -3.51 21.33 3.13
C LEU A 19 -3.99 22.16 1.92
N GLU A 20 -3.44 23.35 1.71
CA GLU A 20 -3.77 24.14 0.52
C GLU A 20 -3.23 23.51 -0.78
N THR A 21 -2.03 22.91 -0.73
CA THR A 21 -1.46 22.21 -1.88
C THR A 21 -2.31 21.00 -2.27
N LEU A 22 -2.75 20.20 -1.29
CA LEU A 22 -3.71 19.11 -1.50
C LEU A 22 -5.04 19.61 -2.05
N ALA A 23 -5.59 20.71 -1.52
CA ALA A 23 -6.84 21.27 -1.99
C ALA A 23 -6.74 21.88 -3.40
N SER A 24 -5.58 22.36 -3.82
CA SER A 24 -5.35 22.82 -5.20
C SER A 24 -5.43 21.67 -6.20
N LEU A 25 -4.91 20.49 -5.83
CA LEU A 25 -4.98 19.28 -6.66
C LEU A 25 -6.32 18.55 -6.54
N TYR A 26 -6.90 18.53 -5.35
CA TYR A 26 -8.16 17.86 -5.00
C TYR A 26 -9.14 18.81 -4.31
N PRO A 27 -9.79 19.75 -5.03
CA PRO A 27 -10.66 20.76 -4.41
C PRO A 27 -11.79 20.18 -3.55
N TRP A 28 -12.25 18.97 -3.87
CA TRP A 28 -13.30 18.28 -3.13
C TRP A 28 -12.91 17.91 -1.70
N ILE A 29 -11.61 17.89 -1.35
CA ILE A 29 -11.17 17.55 0.01
C ILE A 29 -11.35 18.73 0.99
N ARG A 30 -11.33 19.97 0.49
CA ARG A 30 -11.33 21.19 1.31
C ARG A 30 -12.53 21.27 2.28
N PRO A 31 -13.78 20.94 1.90
CA PRO A 31 -14.91 20.95 2.82
C PRO A 31 -14.73 20.00 4.02
N TYR A 32 -13.89 18.97 3.91
CA TYR A 32 -13.69 17.99 4.97
C TYR A 32 -12.70 18.44 6.05
N TYR A 33 -11.88 19.46 5.79
CA TYR A 33 -10.86 19.90 6.76
C TYR A 33 -11.44 20.26 8.12
N SER A 34 -12.58 20.94 8.16
CA SER A 34 -13.28 21.31 9.39
C SER A 34 -14.38 20.33 9.80
N ARG A 35 -14.65 19.30 9.00
CA ARG A 35 -15.67 18.28 9.29
C ARG A 35 -15.06 17.10 10.03
N PRO A 36 -15.88 16.32 10.77
CA PRO A 36 -15.44 15.06 11.35
C PRO A 36 -14.76 14.16 10.30
N ILE A 37 -13.68 13.47 10.66
CA ILE A 37 -13.00 12.53 9.76
C ILE A 37 -13.97 11.48 9.24
N ARG A 38 -14.99 11.10 10.01
CA ARG A 38 -16.03 10.17 9.57
C ARG A 38 -16.67 10.58 8.25
N ASP A 39 -16.86 11.88 8.00
CA ASP A 39 -17.41 12.36 6.73
C ASP A 39 -16.42 12.11 5.58
N TYR A 40 -15.13 12.38 5.81
CA TYR A 40 -14.07 12.13 4.83
C TYR A 40 -13.93 10.62 4.56
N ALA A 41 -13.83 9.81 5.61
CA ALA A 41 -13.74 8.37 5.51
C ALA A 41 -14.98 7.79 4.84
N SER A 42 -16.20 8.23 5.19
CA SER A 42 -17.43 7.79 4.53
C SER A 42 -17.37 8.01 3.03
N ARG A 43 -16.97 9.22 2.59
CA ARG A 43 -16.81 9.55 1.17
C ARG A 43 -15.84 8.62 0.45
N LEU A 44 -14.72 8.29 1.10
CA LEU A 44 -13.73 7.37 0.52
C LEU A 44 -14.20 5.92 0.47
N PHE A 45 -15.15 5.51 1.30
CA PHE A 45 -15.68 4.15 1.36
C PHE A 45 -17.04 3.98 0.67
N GLU A 46 -17.55 5.03 0.02
CA GLU A 46 -18.74 4.95 -0.83
C GLU A 46 -18.54 3.99 -2.02
N ALA A 47 -19.57 3.21 -2.30
CA ALA A 47 -19.61 2.34 -3.47
C ALA A 47 -19.48 3.15 -4.79
N PRO A 48 -18.92 2.57 -5.86
CA PRO A 48 -18.78 3.26 -7.14
C PRO A 48 -20.14 3.73 -7.70
N ALA A 49 -20.20 4.96 -8.19
CA ALA A 49 -21.45 5.57 -8.67
C ALA A 49 -22.04 4.83 -9.89
N THR A 50 -21.18 4.27 -10.75
CA THR A 50 -21.59 3.56 -11.97
C THR A 50 -21.43 2.05 -11.81
N LYS A 51 -22.54 1.32 -11.95
CA LYS A 51 -22.53 -0.16 -11.94
C LYS A 51 -22.15 -0.79 -13.27
N VAL A 52 -22.29 -0.06 -14.38
CA VAL A 52 -21.89 -0.54 -15.71
C VAL A 52 -20.37 -0.54 -15.79
N SER A 53 -19.78 -1.71 -15.96
CA SER A 53 -18.34 -1.90 -15.95
C SER A 53 -17.88 -2.59 -17.25
N PRO A 54 -16.82 -2.10 -17.90
CA PRO A 54 -16.19 -2.78 -19.04
C PRO A 54 -15.87 -4.25 -18.73
N ASP A 55 -15.86 -5.09 -19.75
CA ASP A 55 -15.58 -6.53 -19.58
C ASP A 55 -14.20 -6.77 -18.98
N ILE A 56 -13.19 -6.01 -19.41
CA ILE A 56 -11.83 -6.06 -18.86
C ILE A 56 -11.83 -5.82 -17.36
N ARG A 57 -12.61 -4.84 -16.89
CA ARG A 57 -12.67 -4.49 -15.46
C ARG A 57 -13.36 -5.58 -14.65
N ARG A 58 -14.50 -6.08 -15.14
CA ARG A 58 -15.23 -7.17 -14.48
C ARG A 58 -14.37 -8.45 -14.41
N HIS A 59 -13.62 -8.73 -15.46
CA HIS A 59 -12.70 -9.85 -15.53
C HIS A 59 -11.57 -9.70 -14.51
N ALA A 60 -10.91 -8.54 -14.47
CA ALA A 60 -9.86 -8.25 -13.49
C ALA A 60 -10.37 -8.31 -12.04
N LEU A 61 -11.57 -7.78 -11.79
CA LEU A 61 -12.20 -7.85 -10.47
C LEU A 61 -12.51 -9.29 -10.06
N THR A 62 -12.97 -10.13 -10.99
CA THR A 62 -13.21 -11.56 -10.72
C THR A 62 -11.91 -12.26 -10.29
N LYS A 63 -10.80 -12.02 -10.99
CA LYS A 63 -9.48 -12.57 -10.61
C LYS A 63 -9.01 -12.07 -9.25
N LEU A 64 -9.19 -10.78 -8.97
CA LEU A 64 -8.88 -10.21 -7.66
C LEU A 64 -9.71 -10.85 -6.53
N LEU A 65 -11.02 -11.02 -6.73
CA LEU A 65 -11.89 -11.71 -5.78
C LEU A 65 -11.45 -13.16 -5.55
N ASP A 66 -11.00 -13.86 -6.60
CA ASP A 66 -10.49 -15.23 -6.46
C ASP A 66 -9.15 -15.27 -5.72
N ALA A 67 -8.26 -14.28 -5.92
CA ALA A 67 -7.05 -14.12 -5.12
C ALA A 67 -7.38 -13.86 -3.64
N ILE A 68 -8.36 -13.02 -3.35
CA ILE A 68 -8.86 -12.76 -1.98
C ILE A 68 -9.40 -14.07 -1.36
N LYS A 69 -10.18 -14.87 -2.11
CA LYS A 69 -10.65 -16.18 -1.64
C LYS A 69 -9.50 -17.13 -1.31
N LYS A 70 -8.50 -17.23 -2.20
CA LYS A 70 -7.30 -18.07 -2.00
C LYS A 70 -6.53 -17.61 -0.75
N ALA A 71 -6.33 -16.30 -0.58
CA ALA A 71 -5.66 -15.74 0.58
C ALA A 71 -6.44 -16.01 1.88
N GLY A 72 -7.75 -15.82 1.89
CA GLY A 72 -8.59 -16.12 3.06
C GLY A 72 -8.51 -17.59 3.48
N LYS A 73 -8.56 -18.53 2.52
CA LYS A 73 -8.39 -19.96 2.78
C LYS A 73 -7.01 -20.29 3.36
N ARG A 74 -5.95 -19.73 2.76
CA ARG A 74 -4.57 -19.90 3.21
C ARG A 74 -4.35 -19.38 4.65
N ASN A 75 -5.06 -18.32 5.03
CA ASN A 75 -5.04 -17.77 6.39
C ASN A 75 -6.03 -18.44 7.35
N GLY A 76 -6.71 -19.52 6.94
CA GLY A 76 -7.58 -20.31 7.82
C GLY A 76 -8.91 -19.63 8.19
N LEU A 77 -9.36 -18.64 7.41
CA LEU A 77 -10.66 -17.99 7.65
C LEU A 77 -11.82 -18.94 7.31
N PRO A 78 -12.95 -18.88 8.05
CA PRO A 78 -14.16 -19.62 7.71
C PRO A 78 -14.70 -19.25 6.33
N VAL A 79 -15.30 -20.21 5.62
CA VAL A 79 -15.79 -20.04 4.24
C VAL A 79 -16.83 -18.92 4.15
N GLU A 80 -17.69 -18.81 5.15
CA GLU A 80 -18.75 -17.81 5.26
C GLU A 80 -18.18 -16.40 5.38
N ILE A 81 -17.09 -16.26 6.15
CA ILE A 81 -16.36 -15.00 6.32
C ILE A 81 -15.66 -14.61 5.01
N ILE A 82 -15.01 -15.56 4.35
CA ILE A 82 -14.37 -15.31 3.04
C ILE A 82 -15.42 -14.87 2.01
N ALA A 83 -16.57 -15.54 1.96
CA ALA A 83 -17.66 -15.18 1.07
C ALA A 83 -18.20 -13.77 1.38
N LYS A 84 -18.29 -13.40 2.65
CA LYS A 84 -18.70 -12.07 3.08
C LYS A 84 -17.70 -10.99 2.67
N ILE A 85 -16.40 -11.21 2.90
CA ILE A 85 -15.32 -10.30 2.46
C ILE A 85 -15.43 -10.07 0.96
N CYS A 86 -15.60 -11.12 0.16
CA CYS A 86 -15.69 -10.99 -1.29
C CYS A 86 -16.93 -10.22 -1.75
N ARG A 87 -18.08 -10.43 -1.10
CA ARG A 87 -19.32 -9.70 -1.43
C ARG A 87 -19.21 -8.21 -1.11
N GLU A 88 -18.81 -7.87 0.11
CA GLU A 88 -18.64 -6.46 0.50
C GLU A 88 -17.53 -5.79 -0.35
N PHE A 89 -16.43 -6.50 -0.65
CA PHE A 89 -15.38 -5.93 -1.50
C PHE A 89 -15.83 -5.68 -2.94
N ASP A 90 -16.65 -6.57 -3.55
CA ASP A 90 -17.22 -6.32 -4.88
C ASP A 90 -18.17 -5.12 -4.89
N GLU A 91 -18.90 -4.89 -3.80
CA GLU A 91 -19.84 -3.78 -3.66
C GLU A 91 -19.14 -2.43 -3.50
N PHE A 92 -18.21 -2.32 -2.54
CA PHE A 92 -17.59 -1.04 -2.18
C PHE A 92 -16.29 -0.76 -2.94
N ARG A 93 -15.53 -1.79 -3.32
CA ARG A 93 -14.29 -1.71 -4.12
C ARG A 93 -13.30 -0.69 -3.58
N VAL A 94 -12.98 -0.77 -2.30
CA VAL A 94 -11.98 0.10 -1.66
C VAL A 94 -10.90 -0.76 -1.03
N LEU A 95 -9.65 -0.38 -1.24
CA LEU A 95 -8.49 -1.08 -0.70
C LEU A 95 -7.55 -0.09 -0.02
N GLN A 96 -7.28 -0.34 1.26
CA GLN A 96 -6.20 0.33 1.97
C GLN A 96 -4.86 -0.26 1.51
N THR A 97 -4.01 0.58 0.92
CA THR A 97 -2.72 0.23 0.33
C THR A 97 -1.54 0.99 0.95
N GLY A 98 -1.81 1.92 1.87
CA GLY A 98 -0.77 2.81 2.40
C GLY A 98 0.23 2.20 3.40
N PRO A 99 -0.15 1.33 4.35
CA PRO A 99 0.83 0.83 5.31
C PRO A 99 1.74 -0.22 4.67
N HIS A 100 3.02 -0.18 5.05
CA HIS A 100 3.89 -1.35 4.90
C HIS A 100 3.37 -2.50 5.78
N LEU A 101 3.83 -3.72 5.50
CA LEU A 101 3.52 -4.88 6.31
C LEU A 101 4.24 -4.79 7.67
N LEU A 102 3.53 -4.24 8.65
CA LEU A 102 3.98 -4.02 10.02
C LEU A 102 3.10 -4.83 10.97
N LEU A 103 3.60 -5.08 12.18
CA LEU A 103 2.74 -5.56 13.26
C LEU A 103 1.66 -4.50 13.56
N LEU A 104 0.41 -4.92 13.78
CA LEU A 104 -0.73 -4.02 14.07
C LEU A 104 -0.49 -3.08 15.26
N MET A 105 0.46 -3.42 16.15
CA MET A 105 0.83 -2.59 17.30
C MET A 105 1.76 -1.42 16.93
N ALA A 106 2.29 -1.37 15.71
CA ALA A 106 3.00 -0.20 15.22
C ALA A 106 1.99 0.96 15.04
N PRO A 107 2.20 2.14 15.65
CA PRO A 107 1.23 3.24 15.61
C PRO A 107 0.78 3.61 14.18
N GLU A 108 1.73 3.67 13.23
CA GLU A 108 1.43 4.02 11.83
C GLU A 108 0.52 3.01 11.12
N ALA A 109 0.60 1.71 11.46
CA ALA A 109 -0.33 0.71 10.95
C ALA A 109 -1.66 0.79 11.71
N PHE A 110 -1.62 0.83 13.05
CA PHE A 110 -2.80 0.85 13.91
C PHE A 110 -3.79 1.95 13.53
N TYR A 111 -3.34 3.21 13.48
CA TYR A 111 -4.22 4.35 13.21
C TYR A 111 -4.72 4.41 11.76
N THR A 112 -4.00 3.79 10.82
CA THR A 112 -4.47 3.60 9.45
C THR A 112 -5.62 2.60 9.37
N HIS A 113 -5.56 1.54 10.19
CA HIS A 113 -6.66 0.60 10.31
C HIS A 113 -7.86 1.25 11.02
N VAL A 114 -7.65 2.01 12.10
CA VAL A 114 -8.73 2.80 12.73
C VAL A 114 -9.44 3.69 11.71
N PHE A 115 -8.70 4.45 10.90
CA PHE A 115 -9.27 5.28 9.84
C PHE A 115 -10.14 4.46 8.87
N SER A 116 -9.64 3.30 8.43
CA SER A 116 -10.38 2.41 7.53
C SER A 116 -11.67 1.87 8.19
N LEU A 117 -11.61 1.52 9.48
CA LEU A 117 -12.77 1.06 10.24
C LEU A 117 -13.83 2.15 10.42
N VAL A 118 -13.44 3.42 10.55
CA VAL A 118 -14.38 4.55 10.58
C VAL A 118 -15.18 4.62 9.27
N GLY A 119 -14.50 4.51 8.12
CA GLY A 119 -15.14 4.55 6.80
C GLY A 119 -16.04 3.34 6.53
N LEU A 120 -15.59 2.14 6.91
CA LEU A 120 -16.37 0.91 6.80
C LEU A 120 -17.62 0.94 7.68
N ALA A 121 -17.49 1.39 8.94
CA ALA A 121 -18.63 1.53 9.85
C ALA A 121 -19.68 2.52 9.32
N ALA A 122 -19.23 3.64 8.73
CA ALA A 122 -20.12 4.64 8.14
C ALA A 122 -20.94 4.09 6.95
N ASN A 123 -20.43 3.05 6.28
CA ASN A 123 -21.08 2.39 5.14
C ASN A 123 -21.78 1.06 5.53
N GLY A 124 -21.87 0.75 6.83
CA GLY A 124 -22.51 -0.49 7.30
C GLY A 124 -21.75 -1.77 6.96
N CYS A 125 -20.47 -1.67 6.58
CA CYS A 125 -19.62 -2.82 6.31
C CYS A 125 -19.21 -3.49 7.62
N SER A 126 -18.83 -4.77 7.51
CA SER A 126 -18.35 -5.55 8.65
C SER A 126 -17.20 -6.49 8.26
N THR A 127 -16.58 -6.19 7.14
CA THR A 127 -15.36 -6.83 6.66
C THR A 127 -14.33 -5.78 6.30
N TYR A 128 -13.06 -6.14 6.41
CA TYR A 128 -11.95 -5.28 6.08
C TYR A 128 -10.85 -6.06 5.36
N LEU A 129 -10.61 -5.68 4.12
CA LEU A 129 -9.47 -6.12 3.33
C LEU A 129 -8.41 -5.01 3.32
N SER A 130 -7.17 -5.38 3.64
CA SER A 130 -6.01 -4.50 3.49
C SER A 130 -4.96 -5.13 2.61
N TYR A 131 -4.28 -4.32 1.81
CA TYR A 131 -3.02 -4.67 1.18
C TYR A 131 -1.87 -4.02 1.94
N ALA A 132 -0.83 -4.79 2.23
CA ALA A 132 0.33 -4.32 2.96
C ALA A 132 1.62 -4.60 2.17
N VAL A 133 2.42 -3.55 1.95
CA VAL A 133 3.65 -3.67 1.17
C VAL A 133 4.69 -4.48 1.95
N SER A 134 5.11 -5.58 1.37
CA SER A 134 6.05 -6.57 1.91
C SER A 134 7.40 -6.58 1.18
N THR A 135 7.54 -5.84 0.08
CA THR A 135 8.84 -5.66 -0.60
C THR A 135 9.84 -4.76 0.14
N VAL A 136 9.49 -4.27 1.32
CA VAL A 136 10.30 -3.34 2.13
C VAL A 136 11.35 -4.07 2.98
N SER A 137 12.47 -3.39 3.24
CA SER A 137 13.52 -3.88 4.12
C SER A 137 13.02 -4.05 5.56
N LEU A 138 13.54 -5.05 6.28
CA LEU A 138 13.23 -5.27 7.70
C LEU A 138 13.60 -4.06 8.59
N ALA A 139 14.62 -3.30 8.21
CA ALA A 139 14.95 -2.02 8.80
C ALA A 139 14.94 -0.91 7.74
N GLU A 140 14.03 0.05 7.91
CA GLU A 140 13.92 1.24 7.06
C GLU A 140 14.87 2.35 7.52
N LYS A 141 14.97 2.51 8.84
CA LYS A 141 15.88 3.43 9.53
C LYS A 141 16.41 2.74 10.78
N ALA A 142 17.33 3.39 11.49
CA ALA A 142 17.82 2.88 12.77
C ALA A 142 16.64 2.62 13.71
N ARG A 143 16.48 1.36 14.13
CA ARG A 143 15.44 0.92 15.09
C ARG A 143 13.99 1.18 14.63
N LYS A 144 13.78 1.30 13.31
CA LYS A 144 12.46 1.49 12.69
C LYS A 144 12.28 0.59 11.47
N GLY A 145 11.07 0.11 11.28
CA GLY A 145 10.66 -0.74 10.15
C GLY A 145 10.03 -2.04 10.64
N PRO A 146 9.63 -2.94 9.72
CA PRO A 146 8.90 -4.16 10.04
C PRO A 146 9.58 -5.14 11.01
N GLY A 147 10.91 -5.16 11.05
CA GLY A 147 11.68 -5.97 11.99
C GLY A 147 11.86 -5.32 13.36
N TRP A 148 11.31 -4.13 13.58
CA TRP A 148 11.39 -3.40 14.84
C TRP A 148 9.99 -3.14 15.41
N LEU A 149 9.86 -3.20 16.72
CA LEU A 149 8.65 -2.80 17.44
C LEU A 149 9.04 -2.01 18.67
N THR A 150 8.40 -0.86 18.89
CA THR A 150 8.56 -0.08 20.13
C THR A 150 7.51 -0.52 21.14
N VAL A 151 7.95 -0.84 22.36
CA VAL A 151 7.08 -1.20 23.48
C VAL A 151 7.57 -0.45 24.72
N GLY A 152 6.72 0.40 25.29
CA GLY A 152 7.05 1.24 26.44
C GLY A 152 8.22 2.18 26.13
N GLY A 153 8.24 2.77 24.95
CA GLY A 153 9.30 3.66 24.45
C GLY A 153 10.61 2.95 24.08
N LYS A 154 10.68 1.62 24.20
CA LYS A 154 11.91 0.85 23.95
C LYS A 154 11.80 0.03 22.66
N PRO A 155 12.80 0.09 21.76
CA PRO A 155 12.78 -0.67 20.52
C PRO A 155 13.26 -2.12 20.73
N PHE A 156 12.51 -3.05 20.17
CA PHE A 156 12.77 -4.48 20.16
C PHE A 156 12.94 -4.98 18.72
N ASN A 157 13.95 -5.81 18.52
CA ASN A 157 14.14 -6.56 17.29
C ASN A 157 13.18 -7.76 17.29
N VAL A 158 12.20 -7.70 16.39
CA VAL A 158 11.09 -8.64 16.31
C VAL A 158 11.56 -10.09 16.14
N PHE A 159 12.58 -10.28 15.29
CA PHE A 159 13.09 -11.60 14.90
C PHE A 159 14.46 -11.95 15.50
N GLY A 160 15.04 -11.08 16.33
CA GLY A 160 16.36 -11.29 16.93
C GLY A 160 17.52 -11.33 15.91
N LEU A 161 17.35 -10.75 14.73
CA LEU A 161 18.33 -10.81 13.64
C LEU A 161 19.49 -9.84 13.86
N SER A 162 20.68 -10.16 13.35
CA SER A 162 21.80 -9.20 13.36
C SER A 162 21.49 -7.97 12.50
N ARG A 163 22.16 -6.84 12.78
CA ARG A 163 22.02 -5.59 12.00
C ARG A 163 22.24 -5.80 10.51
N SER A 164 23.23 -6.62 10.12
CA SER A 164 23.53 -6.92 8.71
C SER A 164 22.37 -7.64 8.02
N ARG A 165 21.71 -8.60 8.69
CA ARG A 165 20.54 -9.30 8.17
C ARG A 165 19.31 -8.39 8.11
N MET A 166 19.11 -7.54 9.11
CA MET A 166 18.01 -6.57 9.16
C MET A 166 18.06 -5.53 8.03
N ILE A 167 19.27 -5.11 7.63
CA ILE A 167 19.46 -4.17 6.52
C ILE A 167 19.44 -4.91 5.17
N GLY A 168 19.98 -6.12 5.13
CA GLY A 168 20.22 -6.87 3.89
C GLY A 168 19.01 -7.62 3.34
N TYR A 169 17.93 -7.80 4.11
CA TYR A 169 16.76 -8.60 3.74
C TYR A 169 15.45 -7.80 3.82
N ASN A 170 14.49 -8.19 2.97
CA ASN A 170 13.12 -7.66 2.98
C ASN A 170 12.14 -8.69 3.56
N LEU A 171 10.84 -8.37 3.62
CA LEU A 171 9.86 -9.26 4.25
C LEU A 171 9.46 -10.46 3.40
N LEU A 172 9.48 -10.33 2.07
CA LEU A 172 9.09 -11.39 1.16
C LEU A 172 10.16 -12.46 0.99
N THR A 173 11.39 -12.12 1.30
CA THR A 173 12.49 -12.90 0.80
C THR A 173 13.71 -12.73 1.71
N GLY A 174 14.22 -13.86 2.17
CA GLY A 174 15.36 -13.94 3.06
C GLY A 174 15.60 -15.41 3.45
N PRO A 175 16.86 -15.82 3.63
CA PRO A 175 17.17 -17.21 3.94
C PRO A 175 16.82 -17.53 5.40
N GLY A 176 16.16 -18.68 5.59
CA GLY A 176 16.05 -19.36 6.87
C GLY A 176 14.64 -19.38 7.46
N SER A 177 14.55 -19.96 8.65
CA SER A 177 13.33 -20.02 9.45
C SER A 177 13.25 -18.81 10.38
N TYR A 178 12.13 -18.10 10.36
CA TYR A 178 11.85 -16.92 11.17
C TYR A 178 10.93 -17.27 12.35
N ARG A 179 11.18 -16.68 13.52
CA ARG A 179 10.32 -16.76 14.70
C ARG A 179 10.38 -15.46 15.49
N PHE A 180 9.35 -15.17 16.29
CA PHE A 180 9.33 -14.00 17.15
C PHE A 180 10.24 -14.19 18.37
N GLU A 181 11.30 -13.39 18.47
CA GLU A 181 12.29 -13.44 19.56
C GLU A 181 12.18 -12.23 20.49
N LEU A 182 11.85 -11.06 19.93
CA LEU A 182 11.72 -9.79 20.64
C LEU A 182 12.98 -9.46 21.47
N VAL A 183 14.13 -9.38 20.81
CA VAL A 183 15.41 -9.05 21.47
C VAL A 183 15.50 -7.54 21.67
N PRO A 184 15.71 -7.03 22.90
CA PRO A 184 15.80 -5.59 23.12
C PRO A 184 17.05 -5.01 22.45
N ALA A 185 16.95 -3.81 21.87
CA ALA A 185 18.09 -3.13 21.24
C ALA A 185 19.15 -2.66 22.26
N GLU A 186 18.76 -2.56 23.52
CA GLU A 186 19.56 -2.10 24.65
C GLU A 186 19.37 -3.10 25.80
N SER A 187 20.25 -3.10 26.81
CA SER A 187 20.09 -3.93 28.00
C SER A 187 18.84 -3.53 28.78
N ALA A 188 17.69 -4.05 28.35
CA ALA A 188 16.41 -3.89 28.99
C ALA A 188 16.24 -4.99 30.02
N THR A 189 15.92 -4.62 31.25
CA THR A 189 15.36 -5.56 32.22
C THR A 189 14.01 -6.04 31.68
N GLY A 190 13.91 -7.34 31.38
CA GLY A 190 12.67 -7.94 30.92
C GLY A 190 11.55 -7.71 31.94
N GLY A 191 10.51 -7.00 31.52
CA GLY A 191 9.34 -6.71 32.35
C GLY A 191 8.08 -7.41 31.87
N ASP A 192 7.02 -7.30 32.66
CA ASP A 192 5.67 -7.81 32.38
C ASP A 192 5.11 -7.48 30.97
N PRO A 193 5.30 -6.26 30.40
CA PRO A 193 4.86 -5.93 29.04
C PRO A 193 5.41 -6.84 27.94
N LEU A 194 6.67 -7.29 28.06
CA LEU A 194 7.29 -8.15 27.05
C LEU A 194 6.74 -9.57 27.11
N ASN A 195 6.42 -10.06 28.31
CA ASN A 195 5.81 -11.37 28.50
C ASN A 195 4.39 -11.41 27.96
N LEU A 196 3.61 -10.34 28.19
CA LEU A 196 2.31 -10.18 27.55
C LEU A 196 2.47 -10.20 26.02
N LEU A 197 3.35 -9.37 25.44
CA LEU A 197 3.55 -9.35 23.99
C LEU A 197 3.90 -10.75 23.43
N ARG A 198 4.80 -11.48 24.09
CA ARG A 198 5.16 -12.86 23.70
C ARG A 198 3.97 -13.81 23.71
N SER A 199 3.06 -13.68 24.68
CA SER A 199 1.88 -14.55 24.76
C SER A 199 0.84 -14.24 23.67
N LEU A 200 0.91 -13.07 23.03
CA LEU A 200 0.00 -12.69 21.96
C LEU A 200 0.50 -13.08 20.55
N LEU A 201 1.81 -13.31 20.39
CA LEU A 201 2.42 -13.62 19.11
C LEU A 201 2.49 -15.13 18.85
N PRO A 202 2.46 -15.57 17.58
CA PRO A 202 2.65 -16.98 17.24
C PRO A 202 4.02 -17.50 17.70
N THR A 203 4.05 -18.73 18.23
CA THR A 203 5.28 -19.41 18.67
C THR A 203 5.94 -20.25 17.56
N GLY A 204 5.26 -20.40 16.42
CA GLY A 204 5.72 -21.21 15.29
C GLY A 204 6.90 -20.62 14.52
N GLN A 205 7.42 -21.43 13.61
CA GLN A 205 8.42 -21.03 12.63
C GLN A 205 7.74 -20.69 11.31
N PHE A 206 8.30 -19.71 10.61
CA PHE A 206 7.81 -19.22 9.33
C PHE A 206 8.93 -19.19 8.30
N GLU A 207 8.62 -19.47 7.05
CA GLU A 207 9.60 -19.42 5.96
C GLU A 207 10.06 -17.99 5.69
N ARG A 208 9.17 -17.01 5.94
CA ARG A 208 9.39 -15.59 5.63
C ARG A 208 8.87 -14.68 6.73
N PRO A 209 9.49 -13.50 6.93
CA PRO A 209 8.98 -12.49 7.85
C PRO A 209 7.55 -12.03 7.53
N SER A 210 7.20 -11.90 6.25
CA SER A 210 5.85 -11.49 5.82
C SER A 210 4.77 -12.42 6.37
N GLN A 211 4.96 -13.73 6.24
CA GLN A 211 4.06 -14.75 6.76
C GLN A 211 3.93 -14.67 8.29
N ALA A 212 5.05 -14.49 8.99
CA ALA A 212 5.05 -14.34 10.45
C ALA A 212 4.23 -13.11 10.89
N ILE A 213 4.44 -11.96 10.25
CA ILE A 213 3.72 -10.72 10.56
C ILE A 213 2.23 -10.85 10.22
N LYS A 214 1.85 -11.41 9.06
CA LYS A 214 0.44 -11.63 8.70
C LYS A 214 -0.26 -12.56 9.72
N ALA A 215 0.39 -13.67 10.11
CA ALA A 215 -0.14 -14.58 11.10
C ALA A 215 -0.30 -13.92 12.48
N ALA A 216 0.67 -13.11 12.90
CA ALA A 216 0.58 -12.32 14.13
C ALA A 216 -0.55 -11.30 14.07
N ASN A 217 -0.66 -10.54 12.97
CA ASN A 217 -1.71 -9.55 12.77
C ASN A 217 -3.11 -10.17 12.81
N LEU A 218 -3.29 -11.34 12.20
CA LEU A 218 -4.56 -12.07 12.26
C LEU A 218 -4.95 -12.43 13.71
N GLY A 219 -3.99 -12.88 14.53
CA GLY A 219 -4.23 -13.21 15.94
C GLY A 219 -4.34 -11.99 16.87
N LEU A 220 -3.71 -10.86 16.51
CA LEU A 220 -3.79 -9.60 17.23
C LEU A 220 -5.07 -8.82 16.94
N TRP A 221 -5.62 -8.98 15.73
CA TRP A 221 -6.81 -8.26 15.28
C TRP A 221 -7.98 -8.31 16.28
N PRO A 222 -8.49 -9.47 16.71
CA PRO A 222 -9.63 -9.51 17.65
C PRO A 222 -9.29 -8.92 19.02
N LYS A 223 -8.01 -8.89 19.41
CA LYS A 223 -7.56 -8.33 20.69
C LYS A 223 -7.48 -6.81 20.69
N LEU A 224 -7.22 -6.22 19.51
CA LEU A 224 -7.06 -4.78 19.31
C LEU A 224 -8.35 -4.13 18.80
N PHE A 225 -9.12 -4.83 17.97
CA PHE A 225 -10.26 -4.32 17.23
C PHE A 225 -11.52 -5.19 17.36
N GLY A 226 -11.55 -6.15 18.27
CA GLY A 226 -12.71 -7.01 18.52
C GLY A 226 -13.14 -7.83 17.29
N ASP A 227 -14.33 -8.42 17.38
CA ASP A 227 -14.85 -9.35 16.37
C ASP A 227 -15.88 -8.71 15.43
N HIS A 228 -16.09 -7.39 15.52
CA HIS A 228 -17.09 -6.69 14.71
C HIS A 228 -16.73 -6.66 13.22
N PHE A 229 -15.44 -6.58 12.92
CA PHE A 229 -14.91 -6.59 11.56
C PHE A 229 -14.12 -7.85 11.30
N ALA A 230 -14.53 -8.63 10.30
CA ALA A 230 -13.69 -9.71 9.79
C ALA A 230 -12.52 -9.13 8.99
N PHE A 231 -11.30 -9.56 9.33
CA PHE A 231 -10.07 -8.99 8.77
C PHE A 231 -9.32 -9.97 7.88
N LEU A 232 -8.86 -9.47 6.74
CA LEU A 232 -7.92 -10.15 5.87
C LEU A 232 -6.86 -9.15 5.39
N GLN A 233 -5.60 -9.60 5.43
CA GLN A 233 -4.47 -8.85 4.89
C GLN A 233 -3.81 -9.66 3.78
N ILE A 234 -3.66 -9.03 2.62
CA ILE A 234 -2.90 -9.54 1.48
C ILE A 234 -1.61 -8.74 1.32
N ASP A 235 -0.60 -9.33 0.68
CA ASP A 235 0.68 -8.66 0.41
C ASP A 235 1.19 -8.94 -1.01
N ASP A 236 2.45 -8.60 -1.29
CA ASP A 236 3.03 -8.75 -2.63
C ASP A 236 3.16 -10.22 -3.07
N GLU A 237 3.14 -11.21 -2.17
CA GLU A 237 3.08 -12.63 -2.56
C GLU A 237 1.72 -12.96 -3.16
N ASP A 238 0.65 -12.48 -2.51
CA ASP A 238 -0.71 -12.62 -3.02
C ASP A 238 -0.87 -11.88 -4.37
N VAL A 239 -0.21 -10.72 -4.53
CA VAL A 239 -0.16 -9.99 -5.81
C VAL A 239 0.62 -10.75 -6.88
N ALA A 240 1.78 -11.33 -6.55
CA ALA A 240 2.55 -12.12 -7.50
C ALA A 240 1.75 -13.34 -8.00
N ASP A 241 1.00 -14.00 -7.11
CA ASP A 241 0.09 -15.08 -7.46
C ASP A 241 -1.06 -14.59 -8.37
N LEU A 242 -1.62 -13.40 -8.09
CA LEU A 242 -2.65 -12.77 -8.92
C LEU A 242 -2.12 -12.38 -10.31
N VAL A 243 -0.89 -11.85 -10.39
CA VAL A 243 -0.24 -11.54 -11.68
C VAL A 243 -0.04 -12.82 -12.49
N ALA A 244 0.44 -13.91 -11.87
CA ALA A 244 0.58 -15.19 -12.54
C ALA A 244 -0.78 -15.75 -13.01
N ASP A 245 -1.85 -15.60 -12.23
CA ASP A 245 -3.21 -16.00 -12.60
C ASP A 245 -3.75 -15.18 -13.79
N HIS A 246 -3.46 -13.88 -13.82
CA HIS A 246 -3.73 -13.02 -14.97
C HIS A 246 -2.94 -13.46 -16.21
N LEU A 247 -1.66 -13.81 -16.08
CA LEU A 247 -0.83 -14.21 -17.21
C LEU A 247 -1.15 -15.62 -17.73
N SER A 248 -1.71 -16.48 -16.89
CA SER A 248 -2.07 -17.85 -17.30
C SER A 248 -3.27 -17.88 -18.25
N GLU A 249 -4.10 -16.84 -18.25
CA GLU A 249 -5.31 -16.76 -19.08
C GLU A 249 -5.11 -15.89 -20.32
N GLU A 250 -5.35 -16.45 -21.50
CA GLU A 250 -5.12 -15.80 -22.80
C GLU A 250 -5.85 -14.47 -22.96
N ASN A 251 -7.10 -14.41 -22.50
CA ASN A 251 -7.97 -13.24 -22.68
C ASN A 251 -7.77 -12.16 -21.61
N SER A 252 -6.92 -12.40 -20.60
CA SER A 252 -6.62 -11.40 -19.59
C SER A 252 -5.89 -10.22 -20.20
N TRP A 253 -6.24 -9.01 -19.74
CA TRP A 253 -5.62 -7.77 -20.21
C TRP A 253 -4.10 -7.77 -19.98
N LEU A 254 -3.65 -8.27 -18.82
CA LEU A 254 -2.22 -8.27 -18.48
C LEU A 254 -1.40 -9.14 -19.45
N ARG A 255 -1.97 -10.25 -19.93
CA ARG A 255 -1.31 -11.09 -20.93
C ARG A 255 -1.39 -10.43 -22.31
N SER A 256 -2.60 -10.29 -22.82
CA SER A 256 -2.86 -9.91 -24.21
C SER A 256 -2.45 -8.48 -24.55
N ARG A 257 -2.42 -7.57 -23.56
CA ARG A 257 -2.07 -6.15 -23.76
C ARG A 257 -0.72 -5.79 -23.19
N LEU A 258 -0.41 -6.14 -21.94
CA LEU A 258 0.87 -5.71 -21.37
C LEU A 258 2.05 -6.54 -21.90
N VAL A 259 1.93 -7.86 -21.93
CA VAL A 259 3.06 -8.74 -22.29
C VAL A 259 3.13 -9.01 -23.80
N GLU A 260 1.99 -9.31 -24.43
CA GLU A 260 1.94 -9.75 -25.83
C GLU A 260 1.78 -8.61 -26.85
N ASN A 261 1.52 -7.38 -26.40
CA ASN A 261 1.48 -6.19 -27.26
C ASN A 261 2.66 -5.24 -26.92
N PRO A 262 3.74 -5.25 -27.73
CA PRO A 262 4.92 -4.43 -27.49
C PRO A 262 4.64 -2.92 -27.46
N THR A 263 3.64 -2.45 -28.21
CA THR A 263 3.28 -1.02 -28.25
C THR A 263 2.81 -0.52 -26.89
N VAL A 264 1.98 -1.29 -26.20
CA VAL A 264 1.47 -0.92 -24.87
C VAL A 264 2.61 -0.84 -23.86
N ALA A 265 3.43 -1.89 -23.76
CA ALA A 265 4.55 -1.92 -22.81
C ALA A 265 5.55 -0.78 -23.07
N SER A 266 5.97 -0.60 -24.32
CA SER A 266 6.92 0.46 -24.69
C SER A 266 6.37 1.87 -24.45
N THR A 267 5.09 2.10 -24.74
CA THR A 267 4.48 3.41 -24.50
C THR A 267 4.33 3.71 -23.01
N ILE A 268 3.97 2.72 -22.19
CA ILE A 268 3.96 2.88 -20.72
C ILE A 268 5.34 3.34 -20.22
N LEU A 269 6.42 2.65 -20.65
CA LEU A 269 7.77 2.98 -20.21
C LEU A 269 8.22 4.37 -20.70
N ALA A 270 7.90 4.72 -21.94
CA ALA A 270 8.22 6.02 -22.53
C ALA A 270 7.48 7.17 -21.82
N GLU A 271 6.20 6.98 -21.48
CA GLU A 271 5.41 8.01 -20.77
C GLU A 271 5.87 8.16 -19.31
N ILE A 272 6.26 7.08 -18.63
CA ILE A 272 6.90 7.19 -17.30
C ILE A 272 8.18 8.02 -17.40
N GLU A 273 9.02 7.76 -18.40
CA GLU A 273 10.26 8.51 -18.61
C GLU A 273 10.00 9.98 -18.94
N ARG A 274 8.96 10.27 -19.74
CA ARG A 274 8.52 11.65 -20.01
C ARG A 274 8.12 12.37 -18.73
N LEU A 275 7.32 11.74 -17.87
CA LEU A 275 6.91 12.31 -16.59
C LEU A 275 8.10 12.54 -15.65
N ALA A 276 9.02 11.57 -15.59
CA ALA A 276 10.22 11.67 -14.77
C ALA A 276 11.15 12.83 -15.19
N ASN A 277 11.12 13.23 -16.47
CA ASN A 277 11.89 14.34 -17.02
C ASN A 277 11.10 15.65 -17.13
N GLY A 278 9.84 15.68 -16.69
CA GLY A 278 8.93 16.81 -16.84
C GLY A 278 8.55 17.52 -15.54
N PRO A 279 7.47 18.33 -15.55
CA PRO A 279 6.95 19.04 -14.37
C PRO A 279 6.47 18.12 -13.25
N TRP A 280 6.29 16.82 -13.53
CA TRP A 280 5.92 15.80 -12.55
C TRP A 280 7.11 14.98 -12.03
N SER A 281 8.34 15.42 -12.34
CA SER A 281 9.56 14.75 -11.87
C SER A 281 9.56 14.58 -10.35
N GLY A 282 10.06 13.43 -9.89
CA GLY A 282 10.05 13.03 -8.49
C GLY A 282 8.84 12.20 -8.05
N TRP A 283 7.70 12.27 -8.77
CA TRP A 283 6.47 11.57 -8.35
C TRP A 283 6.30 10.18 -8.95
N LEU A 284 6.64 9.98 -10.23
CA LEU A 284 6.59 8.67 -10.89
C LEU A 284 7.92 8.37 -11.58
N ALA A 285 8.85 7.75 -10.86
CA ALA A 285 10.18 7.45 -11.36
C ALA A 285 10.28 6.06 -12.01
N ARG A 286 11.08 5.94 -13.07
CA ARG A 286 11.37 4.67 -13.78
C ARG A 286 12.42 3.82 -13.04
N GLY A 287 12.09 3.38 -11.81
CA GLY A 287 13.02 2.61 -10.98
C GLY A 287 13.34 1.21 -11.51
N THR A 288 12.36 0.51 -12.09
CA THR A 288 12.50 -0.78 -12.77
C THR A 288 11.39 -0.93 -13.80
N ASP A 289 11.62 -1.72 -14.84
CA ASP A 289 10.63 -1.97 -15.88
C ASP A 289 9.79 -3.20 -15.52
N PHE A 290 8.55 -2.97 -15.06
CA PHE A 290 7.50 -3.93 -14.68
C PHE A 290 7.80 -4.89 -13.53
N PHE A 291 9.01 -5.45 -13.44
CA PHE A 291 9.40 -6.42 -12.43
C PHE A 291 10.75 -6.06 -11.82
N TRP A 292 10.92 -6.40 -10.55
CA TRP A 292 12.23 -6.44 -9.89
C TRP A 292 12.78 -7.85 -10.01
N LEU A 293 14.08 -7.98 -10.25
CA LEU A 293 14.79 -9.22 -9.96
C LEU A 293 15.04 -9.28 -8.47
N TYR A 294 14.74 -10.41 -7.86
CA TYR A 294 15.15 -10.70 -6.51
C TYR A 294 16.31 -11.68 -6.50
N GLU A 295 17.40 -11.29 -5.83
CA GLU A 295 18.58 -12.13 -5.67
C GLU A 295 19.26 -11.83 -4.33
N ASN A 296 19.58 -12.89 -3.55
CA ASN A 296 20.39 -12.80 -2.33
C ASN A 296 19.96 -11.74 -1.29
N GLY A 297 18.66 -11.53 -1.08
CA GLY A 297 18.18 -10.52 -0.12
C GLY A 297 17.71 -9.22 -0.74
N ARG A 298 18.01 -8.99 -2.03
CA ARG A 298 17.94 -7.66 -2.62
C ARG A 298 17.07 -7.65 -3.87
N ARG A 299 16.34 -6.54 -4.03
CA ARG A 299 15.68 -6.18 -5.28
C ARG A 299 16.69 -5.48 -6.18
N LEU A 300 16.82 -5.95 -7.40
CA LEU A 300 17.69 -5.44 -8.45
C LEU A 300 16.81 -4.93 -9.59
N ALA A 301 17.10 -3.72 -10.07
CA ALA A 301 16.36 -3.10 -11.15
C ALA A 301 16.58 -3.84 -12.48
N LEU A 302 15.50 -4.03 -13.21
CA LEU A 302 15.47 -4.61 -14.55
C LEU A 302 15.08 -3.55 -15.58
N ARG A 303 15.63 -3.69 -16.79
CA ARG A 303 15.24 -2.94 -17.98
C ARG A 303 14.67 -3.89 -19.03
N LEU A 304 13.63 -3.43 -19.72
CA LEU A 304 13.07 -4.13 -20.86
C LEU A 304 13.73 -3.63 -22.14
N GLU A 305 14.53 -4.47 -22.78
CA GLU A 305 15.25 -4.16 -24.01
C GLU A 305 14.98 -5.25 -25.05
N ALA A 306 14.38 -4.88 -26.17
CA ALA A 306 14.07 -5.80 -27.28
C ALA A 306 13.38 -7.12 -26.85
N GLY A 307 12.48 -7.06 -25.85
CA GLY A 307 11.76 -8.23 -25.33
C GLY A 307 12.53 -9.05 -24.28
N GLU A 308 13.68 -8.56 -23.82
CA GLU A 308 14.52 -9.18 -22.81
C GLU A 308 14.54 -8.33 -21.53
N LEU A 309 14.54 -8.99 -20.38
CA LEU A 309 14.75 -8.39 -19.07
C LEU A 309 16.26 -8.40 -18.76
N ILE A 310 16.84 -7.21 -18.65
CA ILE A 310 18.27 -6.98 -18.42
C ILE A 310 18.47 -6.42 -17.02
N ASN A 311 19.42 -6.98 -16.25
CA ASN A 311 19.83 -6.39 -14.99
C ASN A 311 20.51 -5.04 -15.25
N GLN A 312 19.91 -3.95 -14.73
CA GLN A 312 20.39 -2.59 -15.01
C GLN A 312 21.84 -2.36 -14.57
N ALA A 313 22.26 -2.98 -13.46
CA ALA A 313 23.58 -2.74 -12.88
C ALA A 313 24.69 -3.51 -13.62
N THR A 314 24.38 -4.70 -14.14
CA THR A 314 25.40 -5.61 -14.71
C THR A 314 25.30 -5.75 -16.22
N GLY A 315 24.19 -5.32 -16.84
CA GLY A 315 23.90 -5.56 -18.25
C GLY A 315 23.59 -7.03 -18.58
N VAL A 316 23.52 -7.91 -17.57
CA VAL A 316 23.30 -9.34 -17.77
C VAL A 316 21.84 -9.60 -18.08
N LYS A 317 21.59 -10.40 -19.13
CA LYS A 317 20.26 -10.91 -19.44
C LYS A 317 19.77 -11.84 -18.34
N VAL A 318 18.63 -11.49 -17.76
CA VAL A 318 17.94 -12.23 -16.70
C VAL A 318 16.92 -13.20 -17.32
N GLY A 319 16.32 -12.83 -18.45
CA GLY A 319 15.53 -13.72 -19.29
C GLY A 319 14.50 -12.96 -20.11
N ARG A 320 13.53 -13.67 -20.72
CA ARG A 320 12.59 -13.05 -21.67
C ARG A 320 11.41 -12.38 -20.97
N PHE A 321 10.97 -11.25 -21.49
CA PHE A 321 9.67 -10.66 -21.16
C PHE A 321 8.56 -11.39 -21.91
N ALA A 322 8.34 -12.65 -21.53
CA ALA A 322 7.38 -13.55 -22.15
C ALA A 322 6.60 -14.31 -21.07
N VAL A 323 5.32 -14.58 -21.34
CA VAL A 323 4.38 -15.17 -20.38
C VAL A 323 4.94 -16.39 -19.64
N PRO A 324 5.48 -17.44 -20.30
CA PRO A 324 5.96 -18.63 -19.58
C PRO A 324 7.10 -18.32 -18.60
N HIS A 325 8.05 -17.47 -19.04
CA HIS A 325 9.22 -17.08 -18.24
C HIS A 325 8.83 -16.21 -17.04
N ILE A 326 7.86 -15.30 -17.23
CA ILE A 326 7.38 -14.46 -16.13
C ILE A 326 6.63 -15.30 -15.10
N ILE A 327 5.73 -16.20 -15.52
CA ILE A 327 4.96 -17.07 -14.60
C ILE A 327 5.90 -17.94 -13.76
N GLU A 328 6.86 -18.62 -14.39
CA GLU A 328 7.84 -19.47 -13.70
C GLU A 328 8.56 -18.70 -12.59
N ARG A 329 8.98 -17.48 -12.88
CA ARG A 329 9.77 -16.65 -11.96
C ARG A 329 8.96 -15.90 -10.91
N LEU A 330 7.66 -15.71 -11.15
CA LEU A 330 6.74 -15.28 -10.11
C LEU A 330 6.48 -16.42 -9.12
N ALA A 331 6.47 -17.68 -9.57
CA ALA A 331 6.26 -18.85 -8.73
C ALA A 331 7.47 -19.12 -7.82
N ASP A 332 8.69 -19.00 -8.34
CA ASP A 332 9.93 -19.18 -7.55
C ASP A 332 10.34 -17.93 -6.73
N ARG A 333 9.58 -16.84 -6.86
CA ARG A 333 9.80 -15.54 -6.20
C ARG A 333 11.09 -14.82 -6.60
N THR A 334 11.70 -15.18 -7.73
CA THR A 334 12.85 -14.45 -8.29
C THR A 334 12.45 -13.22 -9.10
N LEU A 335 11.20 -13.14 -9.56
CA LEU A 335 10.59 -11.89 -10.04
C LEU A 335 9.53 -11.41 -9.05
N VAL A 336 9.52 -10.10 -8.83
CA VAL A 336 8.53 -9.42 -7.98
C VAL A 336 7.88 -8.30 -8.79
N PRO A 337 6.55 -8.23 -8.89
CA PRO A 337 5.87 -7.12 -9.57
C PRO A 337 6.34 -5.76 -9.02
N ASN A 338 6.53 -4.78 -9.90
CA ASN A 338 6.77 -3.41 -9.47
C ASN A 338 5.46 -2.74 -9.04
N LEU A 339 5.56 -1.51 -8.54
CA LEU A 339 4.42 -0.76 -8.02
C LEU A 339 3.32 -0.56 -9.07
N LEU A 340 3.67 -0.31 -10.33
CA LEU A 340 2.69 -0.15 -11.42
C LEU A 340 1.97 -1.46 -11.70
N VAL A 341 2.68 -2.59 -11.82
CA VAL A 341 2.05 -3.90 -12.07
C VAL A 341 1.13 -4.30 -10.92
N MET A 342 1.52 -4.01 -9.67
CA MET A 342 0.65 -4.19 -8.51
C MET A 342 -0.63 -3.35 -8.64
N PHE A 343 -0.52 -2.05 -8.90
CA PHE A 343 -1.72 -1.20 -9.06
C PHE A 343 -2.56 -1.55 -10.28
N LEU A 344 -1.97 -2.08 -11.36
CA LEU A 344 -2.71 -2.60 -12.50
C LEU A 344 -3.72 -3.66 -12.06
N VAL A 345 -3.28 -4.68 -11.34
CA VAL A 345 -4.12 -5.82 -10.95
C VAL A 345 -4.98 -5.56 -9.71
N LEU A 346 -4.55 -4.69 -8.79
CA LEU A 346 -5.30 -4.39 -7.57
C LEU A 346 -6.32 -3.26 -7.74
N SER A 347 -6.09 -2.30 -8.64
CA SER A 347 -6.83 -1.03 -8.64
C SER A 347 -7.24 -0.52 -10.02
N ILE A 348 -6.29 -0.33 -10.95
CA ILE A 348 -6.54 0.32 -12.25
C ILE A 348 -7.48 -0.51 -13.12
N LEU A 349 -7.15 -1.79 -13.32
CA LEU A 349 -7.98 -2.71 -14.10
C LEU A 349 -9.31 -3.01 -13.40
N PRO A 350 -9.34 -3.49 -12.13
CA PRO A 350 -10.59 -3.85 -11.46
C PRO A 350 -11.46 -2.65 -11.02
N GLY A 351 -10.93 -1.43 -11.03
CA GLY A 351 -11.67 -0.25 -10.62
C GLY A 351 -11.86 -0.13 -9.12
N VAL A 352 -10.85 -0.53 -8.37
CA VAL A 352 -10.84 -0.46 -6.91
C VAL A 352 -10.18 0.85 -6.51
N ARG A 353 -10.84 1.62 -5.64
CA ARG A 353 -10.28 2.83 -5.06
C ARG A 353 -9.11 2.49 -4.15
N ALA A 354 -7.95 3.08 -4.41
CA ALA A 354 -6.73 2.84 -3.63
C ALA A 354 -6.49 3.95 -2.59
N LEU A 355 -6.43 3.59 -1.32
CA LEU A 355 -6.19 4.52 -0.21
C LEU A 355 -4.76 4.41 0.29
N GLY A 356 -3.98 5.48 0.25
CA GLY A 356 -2.54 5.43 0.44
C GLY A 356 -1.92 6.48 1.34
N GLY A 357 -0.60 6.42 1.46
CA GLY A 357 0.22 7.41 2.17
C GLY A 357 0.41 8.69 1.38
N SER A 358 1.27 9.58 1.88
CA SER A 358 1.41 10.94 1.36
C SER A 358 1.74 11.02 -0.13
N HIS A 359 2.48 10.07 -0.72
CA HIS A 359 2.83 10.14 -2.15
C HIS A 359 1.76 9.58 -3.10
N GLN A 360 0.93 8.67 -2.61
CA GLN A 360 -0.04 7.95 -3.46
C GLN A 360 -1.06 8.87 -4.14
N PRO A 361 -1.60 9.92 -3.47
CA PRO A 361 -2.46 10.90 -4.11
C PRO A 361 -1.82 11.59 -5.32
N VAL A 362 -0.51 11.54 -5.51
CA VAL A 362 0.15 12.17 -6.66
C VAL A 362 0.58 11.14 -7.71
N TYR A 363 1.30 10.09 -7.34
CA TYR A 363 1.79 9.15 -8.34
C TYR A 363 0.70 8.27 -8.94
N PHE A 364 -0.39 7.99 -8.20
CA PHE A 364 -1.42 7.05 -8.65
C PHE A 364 -2.24 7.59 -9.84
N PRO A 365 -2.71 8.86 -9.83
CA PRO A 365 -3.26 9.50 -11.03
C PRO A 365 -2.31 9.43 -12.23
N LEU A 366 -1.01 9.67 -12.00
CA LEU A 366 0.00 9.58 -13.07
C LEU A 366 0.15 8.16 -13.62
N MET A 367 0.06 7.12 -12.76
CA MET A 367 0.03 5.73 -13.22
C MET A 367 -1.19 5.43 -14.10
N ARG A 368 -2.36 5.97 -13.73
CA ARG A 368 -3.59 5.83 -14.55
C ARG A 368 -3.43 6.56 -15.88
N TYR A 369 -2.84 7.75 -15.88
CA TYR A 369 -2.53 8.51 -17.08
C TYR A 369 -1.63 7.72 -18.05
N VAL A 370 -0.52 7.13 -17.60
CA VAL A 370 0.38 6.39 -18.51
C VAL A 370 -0.30 5.16 -19.11
N VAL A 371 -1.18 4.49 -18.37
CA VAL A 371 -2.00 3.38 -18.90
C VAL A 371 -2.97 3.89 -19.94
N HIS A 372 -3.68 5.01 -19.67
CA HIS A 372 -4.58 5.62 -20.64
C HIS A 372 -3.87 5.98 -21.95
N ARG A 373 -2.69 6.62 -21.86
CA ARG A 373 -1.86 6.99 -23.02
C ARG A 373 -1.41 5.78 -23.84
N ALA A 374 -1.02 4.69 -23.18
CA ALA A 374 -0.65 3.47 -23.87
C ALA A 374 -1.82 2.81 -24.62
N LEU A 375 -3.02 2.81 -24.03
CA LEU A 375 -4.23 2.34 -24.69
C LEU A 375 -4.60 3.22 -25.90
N GLU A 376 -4.43 4.54 -25.76
CA GLU A 376 -4.69 5.50 -26.83
C GLU A 376 -3.71 5.33 -27.99
N ALA A 377 -2.41 5.24 -27.71
CA ALA A 377 -1.38 5.04 -28.72
C ALA A 377 -1.55 3.70 -29.47
N ALA A 378 -1.99 2.65 -28.77
CA ALA A 378 -2.28 1.36 -29.38
C ALA A 378 -3.65 1.29 -30.08
N GLY A 379 -4.52 2.30 -29.91
CA GLY A 379 -5.85 2.34 -30.54
C GLY A 379 -6.83 1.27 -30.04
N ILE A 380 -6.71 0.82 -28.79
CA ILE A 380 -7.46 -0.31 -28.21
C ILE A 380 -8.24 0.07 -26.95
N ASP A 381 -9.13 -0.83 -26.52
CA ASP A 381 -9.84 -0.83 -25.22
C ASP A 381 -10.45 0.55 -24.86
N ALA A 382 -11.19 1.15 -25.81
CA ALA A 382 -11.76 2.49 -25.67
C ALA A 382 -12.78 2.61 -24.51
N ASP A 383 -13.42 1.50 -24.15
CA ASP A 383 -14.29 1.37 -22.98
C ASP A 383 -13.50 1.45 -21.67
N LEU A 384 -12.35 0.78 -21.56
CA LEU A 384 -11.44 0.90 -20.42
C LEU A 384 -10.89 2.33 -20.31
N ARG A 385 -10.48 2.95 -21.41
CA ARG A 385 -10.04 4.36 -21.42
C ARG A 385 -11.11 5.30 -20.86
N ARG A 386 -12.36 5.13 -21.31
CA ARG A 386 -13.50 5.90 -20.81
C ARG A 386 -13.71 5.67 -19.32
N ALA A 387 -13.65 4.42 -18.86
CA ALA A 387 -13.79 4.11 -17.43
C ALA A 387 -12.69 4.77 -16.58
N LEU A 388 -11.43 4.78 -17.04
CA LEU A 388 -10.34 5.45 -16.34
C LEU A 388 -10.56 6.96 -16.20
N ALA A 389 -11.14 7.60 -17.22
CA ALA A 389 -11.43 9.03 -17.21
C ALA A 389 -12.68 9.41 -16.39
N SER A 390 -13.53 8.44 -16.05
CA SER A 390 -14.80 8.67 -15.35
C SER A 390 -14.87 8.08 -13.94
N ASP A 391 -13.80 7.43 -13.47
CA ASP A 391 -13.76 6.88 -12.11
C ASP A 391 -13.87 8.03 -11.09
N ASP A 392 -14.75 7.84 -10.11
CA ASP A 392 -14.95 8.82 -9.04
C ASP A 392 -13.99 8.57 -7.87
N VAL A 393 -13.04 9.49 -7.67
CA VAL A 393 -11.97 9.41 -6.66
C VAL A 393 -11.26 8.05 -6.72
N PRO A 394 -10.54 7.75 -7.81
CA PRO A 394 -9.88 6.45 -7.99
C PRO A 394 -8.77 6.19 -6.95
N GLY A 395 -8.18 7.23 -6.37
CA GLY A 395 -7.25 7.11 -5.27
C GLY A 395 -7.34 8.30 -4.32
N ALA A 396 -6.95 8.09 -3.07
CA ALA A 396 -6.99 9.15 -2.06
C ALA A 396 -5.97 8.94 -0.94
N TRP A 397 -5.80 9.97 -0.12
CA TRP A 397 -5.03 9.89 1.12
C TRP A 397 -5.82 9.13 2.18
N GLY A 398 -5.28 8.00 2.64
CA GLY A 398 -5.93 7.15 3.63
C GLY A 398 -4.99 6.50 4.64
N HIS A 399 -3.68 6.76 4.57
CA HIS A 399 -2.69 6.29 5.54
C HIS A 399 -2.10 7.48 6.31
N ARG A 400 -2.03 7.33 7.64
CA ARG A 400 -1.69 8.41 8.58
C ARG A 400 -2.60 9.64 8.46
N VAL A 401 -3.87 9.43 8.11
CA VAL A 401 -4.91 10.47 8.24
C VAL A 401 -5.15 10.79 9.71
N ILE A 402 -5.07 9.78 10.58
CA ILE A 402 -5.00 9.95 12.02
C ILE A 402 -3.50 9.86 12.39
N GLU A 403 -2.94 10.98 12.84
CA GLU A 403 -1.58 11.09 13.37
C GLU A 403 -1.65 11.16 14.90
N CYS A 404 -1.37 10.02 15.54
CA CYS A 404 -1.37 9.88 16.98
C CYS A 404 -0.17 9.02 17.39
N ASP A 405 0.59 9.50 18.39
CA ASP A 405 1.82 8.84 18.86
C ASP A 405 1.57 7.91 20.07
N ASP A 406 0.32 7.80 20.54
CA ASP A 406 -0.04 6.88 21.62
C ASP A 406 0.32 5.43 21.20
N GLU A 407 1.05 4.71 22.05
CA GLU A 407 1.40 3.33 21.77
C GLU A 407 0.18 2.41 21.87
N PRO A 408 -0.25 1.73 20.79
CA PRO A 408 -1.41 0.84 20.81
C PRO A 408 -1.28 -0.29 21.84
N PHE A 409 -0.05 -0.68 22.18
CA PHE A 409 0.22 -1.68 23.21
C PHE A 409 -0.37 -1.30 24.59
N GLY A 410 -0.47 0.00 24.90
CA GLY A 410 -1.11 0.49 26.12
C GLY A 410 -2.58 0.07 26.25
N LEU A 411 -3.30 -0.08 25.13
CA LEU A 411 -4.70 -0.53 25.10
C LEU A 411 -4.85 -1.98 25.57
N LEU A 412 -3.86 -2.83 25.28
CA LEU A 412 -3.84 -4.24 25.72
C LEU A 412 -3.53 -4.37 27.21
N ARG A 413 -2.69 -3.48 27.76
CA ARG A 413 -2.31 -3.49 29.18
C ARG A 413 -3.45 -3.10 30.10
N ASN A 414 -4.34 -2.21 29.66
CA ASN A 414 -5.42 -1.67 30.50
C ASN A 414 -6.69 -2.53 30.51
N GLY A 415 -6.57 -3.85 30.32
CA GLY A 415 -7.68 -4.80 30.43
C GLY A 415 -8.41 -5.16 29.14
N GLY A 416 -7.97 -4.61 28.00
CA GLY A 416 -8.58 -4.87 26.69
C GLY A 416 -9.94 -4.18 26.54
N THR A 417 -10.25 -3.78 25.31
CA THR A 417 -11.49 -3.11 24.90
C THR A 417 -11.74 -1.74 25.52
N ALA A 418 -10.96 -0.72 25.12
CA ALA A 418 -11.70 0.40 24.52
C ALA A 418 -12.37 -0.24 23.30
N GLY A 419 -13.69 -0.36 23.31
CA GLY A 419 -14.40 -1.06 22.24
C GLY A 419 -13.96 -0.47 20.91
N THR A 420 -13.90 -1.26 19.86
CA THR A 420 -13.63 -0.76 18.50
C THR A 420 -14.54 0.42 18.16
N SER A 421 -15.77 0.37 18.67
CA SER A 421 -16.74 1.47 18.66
C SER A 421 -16.23 2.74 19.36
N ASP A 422 -15.57 2.64 20.51
CA ASP A 422 -14.97 3.78 21.22
C ASP A 422 -13.85 4.42 20.41
N LEU A 423 -12.98 3.61 19.78
CA LEU A 423 -11.93 4.12 18.89
C LEU A 423 -12.53 4.79 17.64
N ILE A 424 -13.50 4.13 16.99
CA ILE A 424 -14.20 4.67 15.82
C ILE A 424 -14.90 5.99 16.17
N ASN A 425 -15.55 6.09 17.33
CA ASN A 425 -16.23 7.31 17.75
C ASN A 425 -15.23 8.40 18.14
N ARG A 426 -14.26 8.08 19.01
CA ARG A 426 -13.23 9.03 19.46
C ARG A 426 -12.52 9.69 18.28
N PHE A 427 -12.05 8.91 17.31
CA PHE A 427 -11.32 9.47 16.18
C PHE A 427 -12.23 9.93 15.04
N GLY A 428 -13.38 9.29 14.85
CA GLY A 428 -14.32 9.65 13.79
C GLY A 428 -14.93 11.04 13.95
N ASP A 429 -15.07 11.51 15.20
CA ASP A 429 -15.71 12.78 15.53
C ASP A 429 -14.73 13.97 15.51
N LEU A 430 -13.41 13.72 15.43
CA LEU A 430 -12.40 14.78 15.32
C LEU A 430 -12.45 15.43 13.93
N PRO A 431 -12.24 16.75 13.80
CA PRO A 431 -12.02 17.39 12.52
C PRO A 431 -10.83 16.77 11.77
N LEU A 432 -10.92 16.62 10.44
CA LEU A 432 -9.81 16.07 9.63
C LEU A 432 -8.51 16.85 9.86
N SER A 433 -8.57 18.18 9.90
CA SER A 433 -7.41 19.01 10.17
C SER A 433 -6.83 18.77 11.54
N GLU A 434 -7.63 18.42 12.56
CA GLU A 434 -7.10 18.17 13.91
C GLU A 434 -6.43 16.81 13.97
N ALA A 435 -7.13 15.78 13.52
CA ALA A 435 -6.67 14.40 13.62
C ALA A 435 -5.46 14.08 12.74
N SER A 436 -5.23 14.83 11.67
CA SER A 436 -4.02 14.69 10.86
C SER A 436 -2.75 15.21 11.52
N GLY A 437 -2.83 15.69 12.77
CA GLY A 437 -1.68 16.07 13.58
C GLY A 437 -0.76 17.05 12.84
N SER A 438 0.54 16.76 12.79
CA SER A 438 1.51 17.64 12.13
C SER A 438 1.63 17.41 10.61
N MET A 439 0.98 16.38 10.07
CA MET A 439 1.16 15.88 8.71
C MET A 439 2.64 15.64 8.40
N ARG A 440 3.39 15.04 9.34
CA ARG A 440 4.87 14.97 9.28
C ARG A 440 5.36 14.38 7.96
N SER A 441 4.68 13.33 7.46
CA SER A 441 5.02 12.65 6.19
C SER A 441 4.84 13.49 4.92
N PHE A 442 4.17 14.64 5.02
CA PHE A 442 4.06 15.64 3.95
C PHE A 442 5.02 16.79 4.22
N VAL A 443 5.00 17.34 5.43
CA VAL A 443 5.77 18.54 5.78
C VAL A 443 7.29 18.30 5.71
N SER A 444 7.77 17.12 6.09
CA SER A 444 9.21 16.81 6.03
C SER A 444 9.69 16.41 4.64
N ASP A 445 8.82 16.37 3.64
CA ASP A 445 9.12 15.83 2.32
C ASP A 445 9.40 16.95 1.30
N ALA A 446 10.60 16.93 0.73
CA ALA A 446 11.03 17.93 -0.24
C ALA A 446 10.16 17.94 -1.51
N SER A 447 9.62 16.79 -1.93
CA SER A 447 8.79 16.70 -3.14
C SER A 447 7.48 17.49 -2.99
N TRP A 448 6.92 17.55 -1.79
CA TRP A 448 5.72 18.35 -1.52
C TRP A 448 5.99 19.86 -1.57
N HIS A 449 7.16 20.30 -1.07
CA HIS A 449 7.58 21.70 -1.17
C HIS A 449 7.82 22.13 -2.63
N GLU A 450 8.47 21.27 -3.40
CA GLU A 450 8.72 21.50 -4.82
C GLU A 450 7.41 21.56 -5.62
N LEU A 451 6.50 20.61 -5.39
CA LEU A 451 5.18 20.59 -6.03
C LEU A 451 4.37 21.86 -5.72
N ARG A 452 4.44 22.35 -4.48
CA ARG A 452 3.81 23.64 -4.12
C ARG A 452 4.38 24.78 -4.96
N GLY A 453 5.70 24.86 -5.10
CA GLY A 453 6.34 25.87 -5.96
C GLY A 453 5.86 25.76 -7.40
N ARG A 454 5.84 24.54 -7.95
CA ARG A 454 5.37 24.27 -9.33
C ARG A 454 3.91 24.66 -9.57
N LEU A 455 3.03 24.45 -8.58
CA LEU A 455 1.64 24.90 -8.63
C LEU A 455 1.51 26.43 -8.57
N GLN A 456 2.33 27.10 -7.78
CA GLN A 456 2.36 28.57 -7.69
C GLN A 456 2.89 29.23 -8.97
N GLU A 457 3.82 28.56 -9.65
CA GLU A 457 4.39 28.96 -10.93
C GLU A 457 3.55 28.50 -12.13
N GLU A 458 2.43 27.80 -11.90
CA GLU A 458 1.55 27.22 -12.93
C GLU A 458 2.25 26.24 -13.90
N THR A 459 3.40 25.68 -13.49
CA THR A 459 4.10 24.63 -14.27
C THR A 459 3.45 23.26 -14.12
N VAL A 460 2.66 23.09 -13.05
CA VAL A 460 1.75 21.97 -12.82
C VAL A 460 0.38 22.56 -12.52
N SER A 461 -0.67 21.97 -13.09
CA SER A 461 -2.06 22.40 -12.88
C SER A 461 -3.03 21.22 -12.81
N ARG A 462 -4.14 21.41 -12.10
CA ARG A 462 -5.28 20.47 -12.10
C ARG A 462 -5.92 20.28 -13.48
N THR A 463 -5.65 21.20 -14.42
CA THR A 463 -6.14 21.13 -15.80
C THR A 463 -5.19 20.39 -16.74
N ASP A 464 -4.03 19.95 -16.23
CA ASP A 464 -3.08 19.17 -17.02
C ASP A 464 -3.69 17.84 -17.45
N ALA A 465 -3.30 17.36 -18.63
CA ALA A 465 -3.78 16.07 -19.14
C ALA A 465 -3.40 14.91 -18.22
N GLU A 466 -2.23 15.00 -17.58
CA GLU A 466 -1.73 14.10 -16.55
C GLU A 466 -2.68 13.97 -15.34
N TRP A 467 -3.35 15.07 -14.98
CA TRP A 467 -4.17 15.15 -13.78
C TRP A 467 -5.65 14.85 -14.00
N ALA A 468 -6.09 14.70 -15.26
CA ALA A 468 -7.46 14.32 -15.63
C ALA A 468 -7.89 12.92 -15.13
N PHE A 469 -6.96 12.15 -14.55
CA PHE A 469 -7.15 10.79 -14.06
C PHE A 469 -7.06 10.69 -12.52
N SER A 470 -7.17 11.84 -11.84
CA SER A 470 -7.05 11.98 -10.38
C SER A 470 -8.29 11.59 -9.60
#